data_AF-A0A4S3PKF6-F1
#
_entry.id   AF-A0A4S3PKF6-F1
#
_cell.length_a   1.000
_cell.length_b   1.000
_cell.length_c   1.000
_cell.angle_alpha   90.00
_cell.angle_beta   90.00
_cell.angle_gamma   90.00
#
_symmetry.space_group_name_H-M   'P 1'
#
loop_
_entity.id
_entity.type
_entity.pdbx_description
1 polymer ?
#
loop_
_entity_poly.entity_id
_entity_poly.type
_entity_poly.pdbx_seq_one_letter_code
_entity_poly.pdbx_strand_id
1 'polypeptide(L)'
;MKRFVGYFRVLLASIWLLFATEKKKEEQKEFIPFQRLNLQFFAGEPNDPPPADPDPNDPPKDKTFTQDDVNKIVQTRVSKAEKKAQKELAQKLGYDSVEAMEAALNKDKDKDKDKDKDKKTDPIDVDALLESKLKEEREKTFKRLVNSEVKVIANELGFADWEDALALADLTQVKEDEKGNISGVKEALEALAKKKPHLLKQQSSNGGFGAVIPNNPPNQKESLERIKKLAETRGAQQTTAYNPWA
;
A
#
# COMPACT_ATOMS: atom_id res chain seq x y z
N MET A 1 -18.57 -16.23 -1.43
CA MET A 1 -17.52 -15.28 -0.97
C MET A 1 -17.81 -14.84 0.46
N LYS A 2 -17.44 -15.65 1.47
CA LYS A 2 -17.85 -15.43 2.87
C LYS A 2 -16.70 -15.61 3.87
N ARG A 3 -15.46 -15.24 3.47
CA ARG A 3 -14.25 -15.37 4.32
C ARG A 3 -13.21 -14.25 4.10
N PHE A 4 -13.64 -13.03 3.78
CA PHE A 4 -12.71 -11.88 3.63
C PHE A 4 -12.98 -10.70 4.58
N VAL A 5 -14.02 -10.76 5.42
CA VAL A 5 -14.38 -9.66 6.34
C VAL A 5 -13.69 -9.81 7.72
N GLY A 6 -13.06 -10.95 8.01
CA GLY A 6 -12.43 -11.23 9.30
C GLY A 6 -11.06 -10.58 9.52
N TYR A 7 -10.26 -10.38 8.47
CA TYR A 7 -8.87 -9.93 8.61
C TYR A 7 -8.69 -8.42 8.69
N PHE A 8 -9.64 -7.63 8.18
CA PHE A 8 -9.57 -6.17 8.28
C PHE A 8 -9.87 -5.63 9.70
N ARG A 9 -10.62 -6.37 10.52
CA ARG A 9 -10.89 -5.99 11.91
C ARG A 9 -9.75 -6.31 12.88
N VAL A 10 -8.87 -7.26 12.56
CA VAL A 10 -7.71 -7.61 13.38
C VAL A 10 -6.52 -6.69 13.10
N LEU A 11 -6.40 -6.19 11.87
CA LEU A 11 -5.31 -5.30 11.46
C LEU A 11 -5.52 -3.84 11.93
N LEU A 12 -6.77 -3.39 12.08
CA LEU A 12 -7.10 -2.08 12.66
C LEU A 12 -6.99 -2.06 14.20
N ALA A 13 -7.24 -3.19 14.88
CA ALA A 13 -7.08 -3.29 16.33
C ALA A 13 -5.61 -3.32 16.78
N SER A 14 -4.70 -3.82 15.93
CA SER A 14 -3.26 -3.86 16.23
C SER A 14 -2.56 -2.51 16.00
N ILE A 15 -3.04 -1.68 15.05
CA ILE A 15 -2.56 -0.30 14.86
C ILE A 15 -3.06 0.62 15.99
N TRP A 16 -4.26 0.38 16.53
CA TRP A 16 -4.74 1.11 17.71
C TRP A 16 -3.97 0.74 19.00
N LEU A 17 -3.47 -0.50 19.11
CA LEU A 17 -2.67 -0.93 20.26
C LEU A 17 -1.19 -0.47 20.18
N LEU A 18 -0.64 -0.26 18.98
CA LEU A 18 0.72 0.25 18.79
C LEU A 18 0.86 1.77 19.00
N PHE A 19 -0.25 2.53 19.06
CA PHE A 19 -0.22 3.97 19.32
C PHE A 19 -0.59 4.34 20.77
N ALA A 20 -0.95 3.36 21.59
CA ALA A 20 -1.42 3.56 22.97
C ALA A 20 -0.33 3.38 24.06
N THR A 21 0.92 3.12 23.68
CA THR A 21 1.96 2.67 24.64
C THR A 21 3.25 3.49 24.64
N GLU A 22 3.19 4.78 24.32
CA GLU A 22 4.38 5.64 24.44
C GLU A 22 4.11 6.97 25.15
N LYS A 23 4.91 7.18 26.21
CA LYS A 23 5.04 8.36 27.09
C LYS A 23 4.11 8.46 28.30
N LYS A 24 4.35 7.60 29.30
CA LYS A 24 4.36 8.06 30.69
C LYS A 24 5.72 8.66 30.99
N LYS A 25 5.80 9.99 30.96
CA LYS A 25 6.87 10.75 31.63
C LYS A 25 6.18 11.49 32.76
N GLU A 26 6.51 11.11 33.99
CA GLU A 26 6.02 11.75 35.20
C GLU A 26 6.64 13.15 35.28
N GLU A 27 5.81 14.17 35.12
CA GLU A 27 6.12 15.53 35.53
C GLU A 27 5.15 15.88 36.65
N GLN A 28 5.69 16.01 37.86
CA GLN A 28 4.99 16.56 39.01
C GLN A 28 4.58 17.98 38.66
N LYS A 29 3.28 18.21 38.46
CA LYS A 29 2.72 19.55 38.32
C LYS A 29 2.56 20.13 39.72
N GLU A 30 3.35 21.16 40.00
CA GLU A 30 3.20 22.00 41.16
C GLU A 30 1.73 22.45 41.31
N PHE A 31 1.25 22.37 42.55
CA PHE A 31 -0.06 22.83 42.95
C PHE A 31 -0.13 24.35 42.75
N ILE A 32 -0.76 24.79 41.66
CA ILE A 32 -1.12 26.19 41.47
C ILE A 32 -2.26 26.48 42.46
N PRO A 33 -2.09 27.33 43.49
CA PRO A 33 -3.20 27.70 44.35
C PRO A 33 -4.24 28.39 43.47
N PHE A 34 -5.48 27.89 43.57
CA PHE A 34 -6.70 28.49 43.02
C PHE A 34 -6.54 30.01 42.89
N GLN A 35 -6.54 30.50 41.64
CA GLN A 35 -6.77 31.92 41.41
C GLN A 35 -8.07 32.26 42.12
N ARG A 36 -7.96 33.02 43.22
CA ARG A 36 -9.10 33.56 43.94
C ARG A 36 -9.85 34.41 42.93
N LEU A 37 -10.99 33.91 42.47
CA LEU A 37 -11.93 34.70 41.69
C LEU A 37 -12.18 35.97 42.50
N ASN A 38 -11.77 37.12 41.98
CA ASN A 38 -12.08 38.42 42.57
C ASN A 38 -13.59 38.65 42.40
N LEU A 39 -14.38 38.13 43.34
CA LEU A 39 -15.83 38.33 43.43
C LEU A 39 -16.19 39.81 43.60
N GLN A 40 -15.22 40.67 43.89
CA GLN A 40 -15.38 42.13 43.92
C GLN A 40 -15.67 42.76 42.55
N PHE A 41 -15.40 42.07 41.43
CA PHE A 41 -15.79 42.56 40.09
C PHE A 41 -17.21 42.15 39.68
N PHE A 42 -17.90 41.32 40.48
CA PHE A 42 -19.29 40.90 40.25
C PHE A 42 -20.28 41.56 41.22
N ALA A 43 -19.80 42.23 42.26
CA ALA A 43 -20.62 43.08 43.12
C ALA A 43 -20.69 44.50 42.51
N GLY A 44 -21.44 44.62 41.42
CA GLY A 44 -21.94 45.93 40.96
C GLY A 44 -22.78 46.60 42.06
N GLU A 45 -22.80 47.93 42.04
CA GLU A 45 -23.45 48.83 43.00
C GLU A 45 -24.88 48.40 43.40
N PRO A 46 -25.31 48.61 44.65
CA PRO A 46 -26.59 48.12 45.13
C PRO A 46 -27.69 49.12 44.77
N ASN A 47 -28.27 49.08 43.57
CA ASN A 47 -29.53 49.80 43.31
C ASN A 47 -30.41 49.33 42.12
N ASP A 48 -30.09 48.24 41.42
CA ASP A 48 -31.04 47.66 40.47
C ASP A 48 -31.61 46.34 41.01
N PRO A 49 -32.96 46.16 41.04
CA PRO A 49 -33.55 44.90 41.45
C PRO A 49 -33.06 43.76 40.54
N PRO A 50 -32.83 42.55 41.09
CA PRO A 50 -32.36 41.42 40.30
C PRO A 50 -33.33 41.14 39.14
N PRO A 51 -32.82 40.78 37.94
CA PRO A 51 -33.68 40.40 36.83
C PRO A 51 -34.54 39.21 37.27
N ALA A 52 -35.84 39.30 37.05
CA ALA A 52 -36.79 38.24 37.40
C ALA A 52 -36.37 36.91 36.76
N ASP A 53 -36.37 35.85 37.57
CA ASP A 53 -36.18 34.48 37.09
C ASP A 53 -37.23 34.15 36.01
N PRO A 54 -36.85 33.49 34.90
CA PRO A 54 -37.80 33.15 33.84
C PRO A 54 -38.87 32.16 34.36
N ASP A 55 -40.13 32.46 34.08
CA ASP A 55 -41.30 31.63 34.43
C ASP A 55 -41.18 30.23 33.80
N PRO A 56 -41.33 29.13 34.56
CA PRO A 56 -41.29 27.77 34.05
C PRO A 56 -42.37 27.43 33.00
N ASN A 57 -43.36 28.29 32.79
CA ASN A 57 -44.47 28.07 31.84
C ASN A 57 -44.34 28.80 30.49
N ASP A 58 -43.20 29.42 30.18
CA ASP A 58 -43.00 30.02 28.85
C ASP A 58 -42.66 28.91 27.82
N PRO A 59 -43.45 28.71 26.75
CA PRO A 59 -43.16 27.68 25.75
C PRO A 59 -41.82 27.98 25.07
N PRO A 60 -41.00 26.95 24.74
CA PRO A 60 -39.69 27.15 24.14
C PRO A 60 -39.85 27.95 22.85
N LYS A 61 -39.32 29.18 22.85
CA LYS A 61 -39.18 29.98 21.64
C LYS A 61 -38.15 29.28 20.76
N ASP A 62 -38.62 28.38 19.91
CA ASP A 62 -37.81 27.76 18.87
C ASP A 62 -37.18 28.87 18.04
N LYS A 63 -35.85 29.01 18.16
CA LYS A 63 -35.08 29.98 17.38
C LYS A 63 -35.11 29.52 15.93
N THR A 64 -36.06 30.04 15.17
CA THR A 64 -36.11 29.84 13.72
C THR A 64 -35.04 30.74 13.09
N PHE A 65 -34.05 30.11 12.46
CA PHE A 65 -33.06 30.86 11.67
C PHE A 65 -33.72 31.28 10.37
N THR A 66 -33.56 32.56 10.00
CA THR A 66 -33.92 33.00 8.65
C THR A 66 -32.92 32.44 7.65
N GLN A 67 -33.32 32.33 6.38
CA GLN A 67 -32.42 31.85 5.32
C GLN A 67 -31.16 32.73 5.21
N ASP A 68 -31.28 34.04 5.47
CA ASP A 68 -30.16 34.97 5.46
C ASP A 68 -29.17 34.71 6.61
N ASP A 69 -29.66 34.31 7.78
CA ASP A 69 -28.80 33.94 8.91
C ASP A 69 -28.04 32.64 8.63
N VAL A 70 -28.71 31.66 8.00
CA VAL A 70 -28.06 30.42 7.54
C VAL A 70 -26.99 30.74 6.50
N ASN A 71 -27.29 31.59 5.52
CA ASN A 71 -26.33 32.00 4.48
C ASN A 71 -25.10 32.69 5.09
N LYS A 72 -25.27 33.60 6.06
CA LYS A 72 -24.16 34.24 6.79
C LYS A 72 -23.32 33.22 7.57
N ILE A 73 -23.96 32.26 8.24
CA ILE A 73 -23.24 31.20 8.97
C ILE A 73 -22.45 30.32 8.01
N VAL A 74 -23.00 29.97 6.85
CA VAL A 74 -22.30 29.17 5.83
C VAL A 74 -21.12 29.95 5.28
N GLN A 75 -21.30 31.20 4.87
CA GLN A 75 -20.20 32.04 4.37
C GLN A 75 -19.07 32.17 5.38
N THR A 76 -19.38 32.47 6.64
CA THR A 76 -18.34 32.58 7.69
C THR A 76 -17.61 31.27 7.94
N ARG A 77 -18.27 30.12 7.82
CA ARG A 77 -17.64 28.79 7.92
C ARG A 77 -16.77 28.49 6.71
N VAL A 78 -17.25 28.75 5.50
CA VAL A 78 -16.50 28.57 4.25
C VAL A 78 -15.23 29.43 4.25
N SER A 79 -15.34 30.72 4.57
CA SER A 79 -14.16 31.60 4.61
C SER A 79 -13.14 31.18 5.67
N LYS A 80 -13.57 30.61 6.80
CA LYS A 80 -12.66 30.05 7.82
C LYS A 80 -12.01 28.75 7.34
N ALA A 81 -12.76 27.90 6.65
CA ALA A 81 -12.25 26.65 6.08
C ALA A 81 -11.20 26.94 4.99
N GLU A 82 -11.47 27.88 4.10
CA GLU A 82 -10.54 28.31 3.05
C GLU A 82 -9.24 28.86 3.64
N LYS A 83 -9.31 29.76 4.62
CA LYS A 83 -8.10 30.28 5.29
C LYS A 83 -7.28 29.19 5.98
N LYS A 84 -7.94 28.19 6.57
CA LYS A 84 -7.25 27.03 7.16
C LYS A 84 -6.62 26.15 6.08
N ALA A 85 -7.33 25.85 5.01
CA ALA A 85 -6.83 25.05 3.90
C ALA A 85 -5.61 25.72 3.23
N GLN A 86 -5.66 27.05 3.02
CA GLN A 86 -4.52 27.81 2.50
C GLN A 86 -3.33 27.76 3.45
N LYS A 87 -3.54 27.88 4.77
CA LYS A 87 -2.47 27.78 5.76
C LYS A 87 -1.87 26.36 5.83
N GLU A 88 -2.69 25.33 5.79
CA GLU A 88 -2.23 23.94 5.75
C GLU A 88 -1.45 23.64 4.47
N LEU A 89 -1.90 24.17 3.33
CA LEU A 89 -1.18 24.05 2.06
C LEU A 89 0.16 24.77 2.14
N ALA A 90 0.22 25.97 2.73
CA ALA A 90 1.48 26.68 2.99
C ALA A 90 2.44 25.83 3.82
N GLN A 91 1.96 25.26 4.93
CA GLN A 91 2.78 24.41 5.80
C GLN A 91 3.26 23.13 5.10
N LYS A 92 2.40 22.48 4.32
CA LYS A 92 2.79 21.29 3.51
C LYS A 92 3.87 21.61 2.49
N LEU A 93 3.86 22.82 1.94
CA LEU A 93 4.87 23.31 1.02
C LEU A 93 6.12 23.87 1.74
N GLY A 94 6.16 23.86 3.07
CA GLY A 94 7.30 24.33 3.86
C GLY A 94 7.33 25.84 4.09
N TYR A 95 6.22 26.55 3.88
CA TYR A 95 6.09 27.98 4.16
C TYR A 95 5.37 28.24 5.48
N ASP A 96 5.85 29.22 6.25
CA ASP A 96 5.29 29.57 7.56
C ASP A 96 3.92 30.28 7.47
N SER A 97 3.60 30.88 6.32
CA SER A 97 2.34 31.60 6.09
C SER A 97 1.93 31.60 4.61
N VAL A 98 0.65 31.92 4.37
CA VAL A 98 0.12 32.11 3.00
C VAL A 98 0.82 33.28 2.30
N GLU A 99 1.14 34.35 3.04
CA GLU A 99 1.89 35.49 2.53
C GLU A 99 3.33 35.12 2.13
N ALA A 100 3.98 34.22 2.88
CA ALA A 100 5.30 33.72 2.52
C ALA A 100 5.24 32.88 1.22
N MET A 101 4.18 32.11 1.02
CA MET A 101 3.94 31.37 -0.22
C MET A 101 3.67 32.31 -1.40
N GLU A 102 2.83 33.33 -1.23
CA GLU A 102 2.54 34.32 -2.26
C GLU A 102 3.78 35.16 -2.59
N ALA A 103 4.57 35.55 -1.58
CA ALA A 103 5.82 36.26 -1.78
C ALA A 103 6.89 35.39 -2.46
N ALA A 104 6.95 34.08 -2.18
CA ALA A 104 7.82 33.16 -2.91
C ALA A 104 7.39 33.04 -4.37
N LEU A 105 6.09 32.86 -4.63
CA LEU A 105 5.54 32.76 -5.98
C LEU A 105 5.77 34.04 -6.81
N ASN A 106 5.65 35.21 -6.18
CA ASN A 106 5.92 36.49 -6.83
C ASN A 106 7.42 36.71 -7.05
N LYS A 107 8.28 36.35 -6.09
CA LYS A 107 9.74 36.40 -6.26
C LYS A 107 10.24 35.46 -7.35
N ASP A 108 9.64 34.28 -7.50
CA ASP A 108 10.00 33.35 -8.57
C ASP A 108 9.53 33.86 -9.93
N LYS A 109 8.31 34.42 -10.02
CA LYS A 109 7.83 35.10 -11.24
C LYS A 109 8.70 36.29 -11.66
N ASP A 110 9.20 37.07 -10.70
CA ASP A 110 10.07 38.21 -11.00
C ASP A 110 11.50 37.77 -11.31
N LYS A 111 12.01 36.71 -10.67
CA LYS A 111 13.31 36.10 -11.01
C LYS A 111 13.31 35.44 -12.39
N ASP A 112 12.19 34.86 -12.82
CA ASP A 112 12.06 34.30 -14.17
C ASP A 112 12.04 35.43 -15.21
N LYS A 113 11.36 36.56 -14.95
CA LYS A 113 11.37 37.70 -15.87
C LYS A 113 12.74 38.35 -16.08
N ASP A 114 13.60 38.39 -15.06
CA ASP A 114 14.96 38.93 -15.20
C ASP A 114 15.98 37.90 -15.70
N LYS A 115 15.74 36.60 -15.52
CA LYS A 115 16.60 35.54 -16.07
C LYS A 115 16.26 35.15 -17.51
N ASP A 116 15.08 35.50 -18.01
CA ASP A 116 14.64 35.22 -19.39
C ASP A 116 15.35 36.06 -20.45
N LYS A 117 16.11 37.09 -20.08
CA LYS A 117 16.87 37.90 -21.05
C LYS A 117 18.25 37.33 -21.41
N ASP A 118 18.83 36.45 -20.60
CA ASP A 118 20.20 35.96 -20.79
C ASP A 118 20.33 34.44 -20.91
N LYS A 119 19.23 33.68 -20.74
CA LYS A 119 19.20 32.25 -21.09
C LYS A 119 18.28 32.04 -22.27
N LYS A 120 18.87 31.83 -23.45
CA LYS A 120 18.27 30.95 -24.45
C LYS A 120 18.04 29.60 -23.79
N THR A 121 16.91 29.43 -23.13
CA THR A 121 16.32 28.11 -22.96
C THR A 121 15.92 27.70 -24.37
N ASP A 122 16.65 26.77 -24.96
CA ASP A 122 16.10 25.97 -26.05
C ASP A 122 14.68 25.58 -25.60
N PRO A 123 13.64 25.80 -26.42
CA PRO A 123 12.30 25.43 -26.04
C PRO A 123 12.36 23.94 -25.69
N ILE A 124 12.23 23.64 -24.41
CA ILE A 124 12.13 22.27 -23.95
C ILE A 124 10.86 21.78 -24.64
N ASP A 125 11.01 20.95 -25.68
CA ASP A 125 9.89 20.37 -26.39
C ASP A 125 9.13 19.50 -25.39
N VAL A 126 8.17 20.12 -24.70
CA VAL A 126 7.35 19.49 -23.67
C VAL A 126 6.66 18.28 -24.28
N ASP A 127 6.30 18.36 -25.56
CA ASP A 127 5.74 17.25 -26.34
C ASP A 127 6.75 16.10 -26.51
N ALA A 128 8.02 16.38 -26.83
CA ALA A 128 9.04 15.34 -26.91
C ALA A 128 9.35 14.69 -25.54
N LEU A 129 9.30 15.47 -24.45
CA LEU A 129 9.43 14.95 -23.09
C LEU A 129 8.21 14.15 -22.64
N LEU A 130 7.01 14.55 -23.05
CA LEU A 130 5.78 13.80 -22.79
C LEU A 130 5.76 12.50 -23.59
N GLU A 131 6.14 12.53 -24.86
CA GLU A 131 6.25 11.35 -25.71
C GLU A 131 7.29 10.36 -25.20
N SER A 132 8.47 10.82 -24.79
CA SER A 132 9.50 9.95 -24.23
C SER A 132 9.03 9.31 -22.92
N LYS A 133 8.42 10.07 -22.01
CA LYS A 133 7.82 9.51 -20.79
C LYS A 133 6.69 8.53 -21.09
N LEU A 134 5.83 8.82 -22.06
CA LEU A 134 4.75 7.91 -22.47
C LEU A 134 5.30 6.62 -23.08
N LYS A 135 6.35 6.70 -23.91
CA LYS A 135 7.05 5.54 -24.47
C LYS A 135 7.70 4.71 -23.36
N GLU A 136 8.42 5.35 -22.44
CA GLU A 136 9.02 4.67 -21.29
C GLU A 136 8.00 3.95 -20.42
N GLU A 137 6.89 4.61 -20.08
CA GLU A 137 5.84 4.00 -19.28
C GLU A 137 5.17 2.83 -20.02
N ARG A 138 4.88 2.98 -21.32
CA ARG A 138 4.36 1.88 -22.14
C ARG A 138 5.32 0.71 -22.24
N GLU A 139 6.60 0.96 -22.41
CA GLU A 139 7.62 -0.10 -22.43
C GLU A 139 7.74 -0.80 -21.08
N LYS A 140 7.67 -0.06 -19.97
CA LYS A 140 7.68 -0.66 -18.62
C LYS A 140 6.44 -1.52 -18.39
N THR A 141 5.25 -1.05 -18.77
CA THR A 141 4.02 -1.83 -18.64
C THR A 141 4.04 -3.06 -19.52
N PHE A 142 4.47 -2.91 -20.78
CA PHE A 142 4.60 -4.02 -21.73
C PHE A 142 5.57 -5.07 -21.20
N LYS A 143 6.78 -4.69 -20.76
CA LYS A 143 7.75 -5.61 -20.16
C LYS A 143 7.18 -6.37 -18.96
N ARG A 144 6.46 -5.68 -18.06
CA ARG A 144 5.82 -6.33 -16.91
C ARG A 144 4.79 -7.37 -17.34
N LEU A 145 4.01 -7.05 -18.37
CA LEU A 145 2.95 -7.90 -18.88
C LEU A 145 3.52 -9.12 -19.62
N VAL A 146 4.59 -8.93 -20.42
CA VAL A 146 5.36 -10.03 -21.02
C VAL A 146 5.89 -10.96 -19.93
N ASN A 147 6.50 -10.40 -18.89
CA ASN A 147 7.07 -11.21 -17.82
C ASN A 147 6.02 -12.04 -17.07
N SER A 148 4.84 -11.48 -16.82
CA SER A 148 3.74 -12.23 -16.20
C SER A 148 3.24 -13.35 -17.09
N GLU A 149 3.11 -13.10 -18.40
CA GLU A 149 2.60 -14.08 -19.35
C GLU A 149 3.61 -15.23 -19.53
N VAL A 150 4.89 -14.89 -19.71
CA VAL A 150 6.00 -15.87 -19.75
C VAL A 150 6.01 -16.70 -18.48
N LYS A 151 5.84 -16.09 -17.31
CA LYS A 151 5.79 -16.83 -16.05
C LYS A 151 4.63 -17.81 -16.00
N VAL A 152 3.43 -17.43 -16.43
CA VAL A 152 2.26 -18.33 -16.44
C VAL A 152 2.51 -19.49 -17.40
N ILE A 153 2.82 -19.19 -18.66
CA ILE A 153 2.99 -20.21 -19.71
C ILE A 153 4.21 -21.10 -19.43
N ALA A 154 5.32 -20.55 -18.94
CA ALA A 154 6.50 -21.35 -18.61
C ALA A 154 6.20 -22.35 -17.47
N ASN A 155 5.38 -21.96 -16.50
CA ASN A 155 4.92 -22.88 -15.46
C ASN A 155 3.97 -23.96 -16.02
N GLU A 156 3.08 -23.59 -16.94
CA GLU A 156 2.18 -24.55 -17.62
C GLU A 156 2.95 -25.58 -18.46
N LEU A 157 4.00 -25.14 -19.16
CA LEU A 157 4.88 -26.00 -19.97
C LEU A 157 5.89 -26.77 -19.13
N GLY A 158 5.98 -26.53 -17.82
CA GLY A 158 6.83 -27.27 -16.90
C GLY A 158 8.30 -26.89 -16.96
N PHE A 159 8.63 -25.64 -17.29
CA PHE A 159 10.01 -25.14 -17.21
C PHE A 159 10.54 -25.16 -15.77
N ALA A 160 11.84 -25.45 -15.64
CA ALA A 160 12.59 -25.41 -14.39
C ALA A 160 12.58 -23.99 -13.83
N ASP A 161 13.08 -23.06 -14.64
CA ASP A 161 13.19 -21.64 -14.34
C ASP A 161 12.52 -20.81 -15.43
N TRP A 162 11.57 -19.97 -15.02
CA TRP A 162 10.84 -19.09 -15.94
C TRP A 162 11.70 -17.89 -16.40
N GLU A 163 12.71 -17.50 -15.61
CA GLU A 163 13.65 -16.43 -15.96
C GLU A 163 14.58 -16.86 -17.10
N ASP A 164 15.07 -18.10 -17.08
CA ASP A 164 15.86 -18.68 -18.17
C ASP A 164 15.03 -18.80 -19.45
N ALA A 165 13.75 -19.18 -19.31
CA ALA A 165 12.81 -19.22 -20.42
C ALA A 165 12.60 -17.82 -21.02
N LEU A 166 12.49 -16.78 -20.19
CA LEU A 166 12.37 -15.39 -20.63
C LEU A 166 13.62 -14.92 -21.36
N ALA A 167 14.81 -15.17 -20.80
CA ALA A 167 16.08 -14.71 -21.37
C ALA A 167 16.43 -15.40 -22.70
N LEU A 168 15.97 -16.63 -22.91
CA LEU A 168 16.28 -17.43 -24.09
C LEU A 168 15.15 -17.48 -25.12
N ALA A 169 13.93 -17.05 -24.77
CA ALA A 169 12.80 -17.00 -25.69
C ALA A 169 13.01 -15.96 -26.78
N ASP A 170 12.62 -16.31 -28.00
CA ASP A 170 12.58 -15.35 -29.10
C ASP A 170 11.29 -14.51 -28.99
N LEU A 171 11.40 -13.40 -28.27
CA LEU A 171 10.29 -12.49 -28.01
C LEU A 171 10.13 -11.42 -29.10
N THR A 172 10.91 -11.50 -30.20
CA THR A 172 10.88 -10.48 -31.27
C THR A 172 9.56 -10.44 -32.03
N GLN A 173 8.79 -11.53 -32.00
CA GLN A 173 7.49 -11.65 -32.66
C GLN A 173 6.31 -11.34 -31.72
N VAL A 174 6.58 -11.10 -30.45
CA VAL A 174 5.55 -10.90 -29.43
C VAL A 174 4.96 -9.50 -29.55
N LYS A 175 3.64 -9.43 -29.68
CA LYS A 175 2.89 -8.17 -29.85
C LYS A 175 1.78 -8.04 -28.83
N GLU A 176 1.46 -6.79 -28.52
CA GLU A 176 0.26 -6.44 -27.77
C GLU A 176 -0.91 -6.32 -28.75
N ASP A 177 -1.94 -7.12 -28.55
CA ASP A 177 -3.19 -7.02 -29.31
C ASP A 177 -3.97 -5.77 -28.86
N GLU A 178 -4.93 -5.31 -29.67
CA GLU A 178 -5.77 -4.13 -29.38
C GLU A 178 -6.54 -4.19 -28.04
N LYS A 179 -6.57 -5.37 -27.39
CA LYS A 179 -7.21 -5.62 -26.10
C LYS A 179 -6.23 -5.57 -24.91
N GLY A 180 -4.94 -5.30 -25.15
CA GLY A 180 -3.89 -5.30 -24.13
C GLY A 180 -3.41 -6.69 -23.72
N ASN A 181 -3.71 -7.71 -24.53
CA ASN A 181 -3.21 -9.08 -24.33
C ASN A 181 -1.95 -9.30 -25.16
N ILE A 182 -1.05 -10.14 -24.67
CA ILE A 182 0.18 -10.46 -25.39
C ILE A 182 -0.01 -11.76 -26.17
N SER A 183 0.11 -11.65 -27.50
CA SER A 183 0.05 -12.78 -28.41
C SER A 183 1.47 -13.24 -28.80
N GLY A 184 1.67 -14.55 -28.98
CA GLY A 184 2.94 -15.14 -29.47
C GLY A 184 3.89 -15.69 -28.41
N VAL A 185 3.69 -15.43 -27.11
CA VAL A 185 4.57 -15.95 -26.04
C VAL A 185 4.52 -17.47 -25.96
N LYS A 186 3.34 -18.07 -26.15
CA LYS A 186 3.16 -19.52 -26.11
C LYS A 186 3.95 -20.24 -27.17
N GLU A 187 3.89 -19.75 -28.40
CA GLU A 187 4.60 -20.34 -29.55
C GLU A 187 6.11 -20.23 -29.38
N ALA A 188 6.59 -19.09 -28.88
CA ALA A 188 8.01 -18.88 -28.57
C ALA A 188 8.53 -19.86 -27.51
N LEU A 189 7.76 -20.08 -26.44
CA LEU A 189 8.12 -21.01 -25.38
C LEU A 189 8.04 -22.48 -25.80
N GLU A 190 7.06 -22.86 -26.63
CA GLU A 190 6.99 -24.22 -27.20
C GLU A 190 8.15 -24.50 -28.16
N ALA A 191 8.53 -23.53 -29.00
CA ALA A 191 9.70 -23.64 -29.86
C ALA A 191 11.00 -23.76 -29.03
N LEU A 192 11.09 -23.04 -27.92
CA LEU A 192 12.22 -23.11 -26.99
C LEU A 192 12.28 -24.46 -26.27
N ALA A 193 11.16 -25.00 -25.82
CA ALA A 193 11.08 -26.32 -25.19
C ALA A 193 11.60 -27.42 -26.13
N LYS A 194 11.27 -27.34 -27.42
CA LYS A 194 11.77 -28.26 -28.46
C LYS A 194 13.28 -28.12 -28.70
N LYS A 195 13.80 -26.89 -28.72
CA LYS A 195 15.24 -26.62 -28.94
C LYS A 195 16.09 -27.00 -27.72
N LYS A 196 15.57 -26.80 -26.51
CA LYS A 196 16.30 -26.94 -25.24
C LYS A 196 15.45 -27.71 -24.22
N PRO A 197 15.29 -29.04 -24.37
CA PRO A 197 14.47 -29.84 -23.47
C PRO A 197 15.03 -29.92 -22.04
N HIS A 198 16.31 -29.62 -21.84
CA HIS A 198 16.94 -29.59 -20.51
C HIS A 198 16.44 -28.45 -19.61
N LEU A 199 15.76 -27.44 -20.18
CA LEU A 199 15.15 -26.36 -19.41
C LEU A 199 13.80 -26.77 -18.81
N LEU A 200 13.25 -27.91 -19.23
CA LEU A 200 12.07 -28.48 -18.61
C LEU A 200 12.47 -29.15 -17.30
N LYS A 201 11.60 -29.06 -16.30
CA LYS A 201 11.75 -29.81 -15.06
C LYS A 201 11.86 -31.28 -15.44
N GLN A 202 13.03 -31.86 -15.19
CA GLN A 202 13.13 -33.30 -15.13
C GLN A 202 12.11 -33.74 -14.09
N GLN A 203 11.21 -34.63 -14.50
CA GLN A 203 10.20 -35.19 -13.61
C GLN A 203 10.95 -35.79 -12.44
N SER A 204 11.00 -35.06 -11.33
CA SER A 204 11.57 -35.56 -10.09
C SER A 204 10.71 -36.75 -9.74
N SER A 205 11.15 -37.95 -10.09
CA SER A 205 10.66 -39.15 -9.44
C SER A 205 10.85 -38.85 -7.96
N ASN A 206 9.77 -38.69 -7.19
CA ASN A 206 9.76 -38.37 -5.76
C ASN A 206 10.89 -39.09 -5.01
N GLY A 207 12.08 -38.51 -5.07
CA GLY A 207 13.33 -39.17 -4.76
C GLY A 207 13.80 -38.68 -3.43
N GLY A 208 12.92 -38.82 -2.43
CA GLY A 208 13.36 -38.74 -1.05
C GLY A 208 14.38 -39.86 -0.84
N PHE A 209 15.66 -39.52 -0.72
CA PHE A 209 16.64 -40.41 -0.13
C PHE A 209 16.29 -40.55 1.36
N GLY A 210 15.43 -41.52 1.66
CA GLY A 210 14.87 -41.76 2.99
C GLY A 210 13.37 -41.99 2.96
N ALA A 211 12.85 -42.74 3.93
CA ALA A 211 11.42 -43.01 4.02
C ALA A 211 10.63 -41.70 4.16
N VAL A 212 9.66 -41.47 3.26
CA VAL A 212 8.74 -40.34 3.34
C VAL A 212 7.87 -40.51 4.58
N ILE A 213 8.04 -39.64 5.58
CA ILE A 213 7.12 -39.54 6.73
C ILE A 213 6.11 -38.42 6.40
N PRO A 214 4.85 -38.75 6.04
CA PRO A 214 3.85 -37.72 5.74
C PRO A 214 3.29 -37.12 7.04
N ASN A 215 3.34 -35.79 7.16
CA ASN A 215 2.71 -35.03 8.25
C ASN A 215 1.17 -34.89 8.14
N ASN A 216 0.49 -35.72 7.32
CA ASN A 216 -0.96 -35.63 7.08
C ASN A 216 -1.67 -36.96 7.41
N PRO A 217 -2.70 -36.98 8.29
CA PRO A 217 -3.27 -38.21 8.86
C PRO A 217 -3.80 -39.28 7.87
N PRO A 218 -4.45 -38.96 6.73
CA PRO A 218 -4.96 -40.02 5.84
C PRO A 218 -3.83 -40.80 5.14
N ASN A 219 -2.69 -40.17 4.91
CA ASN A 219 -1.55 -40.80 4.23
C ASN A 219 -0.65 -41.60 5.20
N GLN A 220 -0.91 -41.53 6.51
CA GLN A 220 -0.11 -42.25 7.50
C GLN A 220 -0.32 -43.75 7.40
N LYS A 221 -1.56 -44.24 7.24
CA LYS A 221 -1.83 -45.69 7.14
C LYS A 221 -1.14 -46.32 5.94
N GLU A 222 -1.31 -45.73 4.75
CA GLU A 222 -0.65 -46.22 3.53
C GLU A 222 0.87 -46.11 3.62
N SER A 223 1.41 -45.05 4.24
CA SER A 223 2.85 -44.92 4.46
C SER A 223 3.39 -45.98 5.42
N LEU A 224 2.67 -46.30 6.50
CA LEU A 224 3.05 -47.33 7.47
C LEU A 224 3.01 -48.72 6.83
N GLU A 225 2.02 -49.00 5.98
CA GLU A 225 1.94 -50.24 5.22
C GLU A 225 3.09 -50.36 4.20
N ARG A 226 3.44 -49.27 3.50
CA ARG A 226 4.60 -49.24 2.62
C ARG A 226 5.91 -49.42 3.39
N ILE A 227 6.06 -48.80 4.56
CA ILE A 227 7.23 -48.94 5.43
C ILE A 227 7.35 -50.39 5.94
N LYS A 228 6.25 -51.02 6.37
CA LYS A 228 6.24 -52.43 6.76
C LYS A 228 6.68 -53.34 5.61
N LYS A 229 6.11 -53.17 4.41
CA LYS A 229 6.53 -53.92 3.21
C LYS A 229 8.00 -53.69 2.85
N LEU A 230 8.51 -52.48 3.03
CA LEU A 230 9.92 -52.17 2.78
C LEU A 230 10.86 -52.80 3.82
N ALA A 231 10.43 -52.87 5.08
CA ALA A 231 11.17 -53.52 6.16
C ALA A 231 11.19 -55.06 5.98
N GLU A 232 10.05 -55.64 5.61
CA GLU A 232 9.93 -57.07 5.30
C GLU A 232 10.80 -57.45 4.08
N THR A 233 10.82 -56.62 3.03
CA THR A 233 11.66 -56.86 1.85
C THR A 233 13.14 -56.61 2.10
N ARG A 234 13.51 -55.65 2.97
CA ARG A 234 14.91 -55.44 3.42
C ARG A 234 15.45 -56.57 4.29
N GLY A 235 14.61 -57.19 5.12
CA GLY A 235 15.00 -58.36 5.91
C GLY A 235 15.23 -59.63 5.07
N ALA A 236 14.65 -59.68 3.87
CA ALA A 236 14.75 -60.82 2.95
C ALA A 236 15.90 -60.71 1.94
N GLN A 237 16.51 -59.53 1.75
CA GLN A 237 17.79 -59.43 1.05
C GLN A 237 18.90 -59.89 1.99
N GLN A 238 19.11 -61.21 2.06
CA GLN A 238 20.37 -61.74 2.54
C GLN A 238 21.48 -61.06 1.75
N THR A 239 22.24 -60.22 2.43
CA THR A 239 23.56 -59.82 1.97
C THR A 239 24.32 -61.12 1.75
N THR A 240 24.53 -61.51 0.49
CA THR A 240 25.58 -62.46 0.16
C THR A 240 26.88 -61.75 0.55
N ALA A 241 27.26 -61.95 1.82
CA ALA A 241 28.53 -61.46 2.34
C ALA A 241 29.60 -62.10 1.45
N TYR A 242 30.20 -61.29 0.59
CA TYR A 242 31.35 -61.70 -0.19
C TYR A 242 32.43 -62.07 0.81
N ASN A 243 32.74 -63.36 0.91
CA ASN A 243 33.80 -63.86 1.76
C ASN A 243 35.11 -63.69 0.96
N PRO A 244 36.00 -62.74 1.30
CA PRO A 244 37.16 -62.45 0.47
C PRO A 244 38.29 -63.48 0.63
N TRP A 245 38.05 -64.59 1.36
CA TRP A 245 39.01 -65.65 1.63
C TRP A 245 38.44 -67.06 1.41
N ALA A 246 37.32 -67.19 0.68
CA ALA A 246 36.81 -68.49 0.23
C ALA A 246 37.45 -68.90 -1.10
#